data_AF-A0A4C1W6M3-F1
#
_entry.id   AF-A0A4C1W6M3-F1
#
_cell.length_a   1.000
_cell.length_b   1.000
_cell.length_c   1.000
_cell.angle_alpha   90.00
_cell.angle_beta   90.00
_cell.angle_gamma   90.00
#
_symmetry.space_group_name_H-M   'P 1'
#
loop_
_entity.id
_entity.type
_entity.pdbx_description
1 polymer ?
#
loop_
_entity_poly.entity_id
_entity_poly.type
_entity_poly.pdbx_seq_one_letter_code
_entity_poly.pdbx_strand_id
1 'polypeptide(L)'
;MQAKKRYILLIMSCAFLAYCYFGGYRLKSNPARSSRRTQLVHFSTLERLAERPALQPRKPSARARPCRMETCFDFSRCSSDPKVYVYPTDGPVSASYRKVLSAVRESRYATRDPAEACLLLPAVDTLDADPLSPEHATDVATRLARLPHWNGGRNHLIFNLYAGTWPDYAEDAIGFEPGDAILARASASETIFRAGFDVSLPLFHKEHPERGGAPPAATTNPFPAARRHLLAFKGKRYVHGIGSETRNSLWHLHDGNDLVLVTTCRHGKSWRDLRDERCDEDNREYDRYPILTQEIGNALLTPSESRVSLASGDHSVDSYARLPLAKTI
;
A
#
# COMPACT_ATOMS: atom_id res chain seq x y z
N MET A 1 3.69 -36.56 77.05
CA MET A 1 3.45 -35.18 76.54
C MET A 1 4.02 -34.93 75.13
N GLN A 2 4.07 -35.92 74.22
CA GLN A 2 4.64 -35.73 72.87
C GLN A 2 3.59 -35.73 71.73
N ALA A 3 2.44 -36.39 71.91
CA ALA A 3 1.42 -36.45 70.85
C ALA A 3 0.70 -35.10 70.64
N LYS A 4 0.33 -34.40 71.71
CA LYS A 4 -0.38 -33.10 71.63
C LYS A 4 0.43 -32.04 70.87
N LYS A 5 1.76 -32.02 71.03
CA LYS A 5 2.65 -31.09 70.31
C LYS A 5 2.74 -31.41 68.80
N ARG A 6 2.64 -32.69 68.41
CA ARG A 6 2.66 -33.10 67.00
C ARG A 6 1.37 -32.70 66.26
N TYR A 7 0.21 -32.84 66.90
CA TYR A 7 -1.07 -32.42 66.31
C TYR A 7 -1.17 -30.89 66.15
N ILE A 8 -0.64 -30.12 67.10
CA ILE A 8 -0.62 -28.65 67.00
C ILE A 8 0.25 -28.20 65.81
N LEU A 9 1.44 -28.79 65.64
CA LEU A 9 2.31 -28.49 64.49
C LEU A 9 1.65 -28.84 63.15
N LEU A 10 0.93 -29.96 63.10
CA LEU A 10 0.23 -30.39 61.89
C LEU A 10 -0.91 -29.44 61.54
N ILE A 11 -1.73 -29.03 62.52
CA ILE A 11 -2.82 -28.05 62.32
C ILE A 11 -2.26 -26.69 61.87
N MET A 12 -1.16 -26.22 62.45
CA MET A 12 -0.52 -24.96 62.05
C MET A 12 0.02 -25.03 60.61
N SER A 13 0.57 -26.17 60.20
CA SER A 13 1.03 -26.39 58.82
C SER A 13 -0.14 -26.41 57.82
N CYS A 14 -1.25 -27.08 58.15
CA CYS A 14 -2.44 -27.10 57.32
C CYS A 14 -3.09 -25.72 57.19
N ALA A 15 -3.14 -24.95 58.29
CA ALA A 15 -3.65 -23.58 58.28
C ALA A 15 -2.76 -22.64 57.42
N PHE A 16 -1.44 -22.79 57.51
CA PHE A 16 -0.50 -22.04 56.67
C PHE A 16 -0.65 -22.38 55.18
N LEU A 17 -0.76 -23.66 54.84
CA LEU A 17 -0.99 -24.10 53.46
C LEU A 17 -2.34 -23.61 52.91
N ALA A 18 -3.41 -23.63 53.73
CA ALA A 18 -4.69 -23.08 53.36
C ALA A 18 -4.60 -21.55 53.13
N TYR A 19 -3.91 -20.83 54.01
CA TYR A 19 -3.66 -19.39 53.84
C TYR A 19 -2.86 -19.08 52.57
N CYS A 20 -1.81 -19.86 52.26
CA CYS A 20 -1.05 -19.71 51.02
C CYS A 20 -1.87 -20.08 49.79
N TYR A 21 -2.74 -21.09 49.86
CA TYR A 21 -3.59 -21.51 48.75
C TYR A 21 -4.69 -20.47 48.44
N PHE A 22 -5.41 -20.00 49.46
CA PHE A 22 -6.48 -19.00 49.30
C PHE A 22 -5.93 -17.57 49.13
N GLY A 23 -4.80 -17.23 49.77
CA GLY A 23 -4.14 -15.93 49.64
C GLY A 23 -3.29 -15.79 48.37
N GLY A 24 -2.65 -16.86 47.92
CA GLY A 24 -1.86 -16.89 46.67
C GLY A 24 -2.70 -16.73 45.42
N TYR A 25 -3.98 -17.16 45.45
CA TYR A 25 -4.92 -16.94 44.35
C TYR A 25 -5.31 -15.47 44.16
N ARG A 26 -5.26 -14.65 45.23
CA ARG A 26 -5.50 -13.19 45.17
C ARG A 26 -4.28 -12.40 44.67
N LEU A 27 -3.07 -12.97 44.73
CA LEU A 27 -1.85 -12.35 44.19
C LEU A 27 -1.60 -12.68 42.71
N LYS A 28 -2.38 -13.61 42.12
CA LYS A 28 -2.31 -13.99 40.70
C LYS A 28 -3.52 -13.50 39.88
N SER A 29 -4.30 -12.55 40.38
CA SER A 29 -5.14 -11.70 39.53
C SER A 29 -4.35 -10.45 39.18
N ASN A 30 -3.60 -10.51 38.08
CA ASN A 30 -2.76 -9.42 37.62
C ASN A 30 -3.63 -8.41 36.84
N PRO A 31 -4.04 -7.24 37.38
CA PRO A 31 -4.71 -6.21 36.59
C PRO A 31 -3.71 -5.49 35.66
N ALA A 32 -2.41 -5.77 35.83
CA ALA A 32 -1.32 -5.06 35.18
C ALA A 32 -1.15 -5.36 33.67
N ARG A 33 -1.98 -6.22 33.07
CA ARG A 33 -2.00 -6.39 31.61
C ARG A 33 -2.73 -5.24 30.89
N SER A 34 -3.63 -4.52 31.58
CA SER A 34 -4.27 -3.31 31.05
C SER A 34 -3.37 -2.07 31.12
N SER A 35 -2.48 -1.99 32.13
CA SER A 35 -1.67 -0.79 32.40
C SER A 35 -0.38 -0.68 31.58
N ARG A 36 0.06 -1.74 30.89
CA ARG A 36 1.24 -1.65 30.01
C ARG A 36 0.94 -0.95 28.69
N ARG A 37 -0.31 -0.97 28.19
CA ARG A 37 -0.69 -0.23 26.98
C ARG A 37 -0.57 1.29 27.18
N THR A 38 -0.87 1.80 28.38
CA THR A 38 -0.74 3.23 28.73
C THR A 38 0.68 3.67 29.07
N GLN A 39 1.62 2.74 29.22
CA GLN A 39 3.05 3.02 29.44
C GLN A 39 3.91 2.80 28.19
N LEU A 40 3.32 2.40 27.07
CA LEU A 40 4.03 2.44 25.79
C LEU A 40 4.28 3.92 25.48
N VAL A 41 5.56 4.26 25.31
CA VAL A 41 5.95 5.59 24.85
C VAL A 41 5.23 5.81 23.52
N HIS A 42 4.27 6.74 23.51
CA HIS A 42 3.50 7.05 22.32
C HIS A 42 4.49 7.59 21.28
N PHE A 43 4.76 6.82 20.21
CA PHE A 43 5.79 7.18 19.23
C PHE A 43 5.49 8.51 18.50
N SER A 44 4.24 9.02 18.57
CA SER A 44 3.86 10.33 18.03
C SER A 44 2.45 10.74 18.47
N THR A 45 2.25 11.78 19.29
CA THR A 45 0.88 12.27 19.63
C THR A 45 0.15 12.81 18.40
N LEU A 46 -1.20 12.72 18.37
CA LEU A 46 -2.01 13.32 17.29
C LEU A 46 -1.72 14.82 17.12
N GLU A 47 -1.46 15.53 18.22
CA GLU A 47 -1.00 16.92 18.20
C GLU A 47 0.34 17.09 17.46
N ARG A 48 1.30 16.17 17.61
CA ARG A 48 2.56 16.19 16.85
C ARG A 48 2.40 15.86 15.36
N LEU A 49 1.36 15.12 14.99
CA LEU A 49 1.00 14.89 13.58
C LEU A 49 0.27 16.09 12.97
N ALA A 50 -0.50 16.83 13.78
CA ALA A 50 -1.17 18.07 13.41
C ALA A 50 -0.21 19.28 13.36
N GLU A 51 0.84 19.28 14.18
CA GLU A 51 1.98 20.21 14.14
C GLU A 51 2.94 19.95 12.96
N ARG A 52 2.48 19.23 11.91
CA ARG A 52 3.19 19.23 10.62
C ARG A 52 3.45 20.70 10.27
N PRO A 53 4.71 21.18 10.18
CA PRO A 53 4.95 22.46 9.55
C PRO A 53 4.33 22.35 8.16
N ALA A 54 3.45 23.30 7.81
CA ALA A 54 2.82 23.37 6.50
C ALA A 54 3.88 23.01 5.46
N LEU A 55 3.61 21.97 4.65
CA LEU A 55 4.51 21.48 3.61
C LEU A 55 5.16 22.69 2.97
N GLN A 56 6.44 22.95 3.26
CA GLN A 56 7.12 24.05 2.59
C GLN A 56 7.00 23.75 1.10
N PRO A 57 6.54 24.70 0.26
CA PRO A 57 6.49 24.49 -1.17
C PRO A 57 7.89 24.05 -1.60
N ARG A 58 8.03 22.77 -1.94
CA ARG A 58 9.30 22.22 -2.37
C ARG A 58 9.69 23.02 -3.61
N LYS A 59 10.85 23.67 -3.59
CA LYS A 59 11.36 24.37 -4.78
C LYS A 59 11.40 23.33 -5.90
N PRO A 60 10.61 23.48 -6.98
CA PRO A 60 10.64 22.53 -8.06
C PRO A 60 12.07 22.48 -8.61
N SER A 61 12.58 21.28 -8.84
CA SER A 61 13.81 21.10 -9.60
C SER A 61 13.68 21.88 -10.90
N ALA A 62 14.63 22.78 -11.17
CA ALA A 62 14.56 23.79 -12.24
C ALA A 62 14.49 23.23 -13.67
N ARG A 63 14.35 21.91 -13.85
CA ARG A 63 14.35 21.22 -15.15
C ARG A 63 12.99 20.63 -15.56
N ALA A 64 12.03 20.47 -14.64
CA ALA A 64 10.72 19.93 -14.98
C ALA A 64 9.67 21.04 -15.01
N ARG A 65 8.93 21.20 -16.12
CA ARG A 65 7.71 22.02 -16.13
C ARG A 65 6.77 21.43 -15.06
N PRO A 66 6.32 22.19 -14.05
CA PRO A 66 5.45 21.64 -13.02
C PRO A 66 4.08 21.35 -13.65
N CYS A 67 3.84 20.08 -13.97
CA CYS A 67 2.54 19.63 -14.46
C CYS A 67 1.52 19.62 -13.34
N ARG A 68 0.39 20.26 -13.61
CA ARG A 68 -0.82 20.28 -12.78
C ARG A 68 -2.02 19.94 -13.66
N MET A 69 -3.15 19.67 -13.02
CA MET A 69 -4.39 19.38 -13.76
C MET A 69 -4.75 20.52 -14.72
N GLU A 70 -4.56 21.77 -14.31
CA GLU A 70 -4.94 22.93 -15.12
C GLU A 70 -3.98 23.17 -16.29
N THR A 71 -2.75 22.66 -16.23
CA THR A 71 -1.69 22.96 -17.21
C THR A 71 -1.43 21.81 -18.17
N CYS A 72 -1.49 20.56 -17.69
CA CYS A 72 -1.11 19.36 -18.45
C CYS A 72 -2.29 18.45 -18.79
N PHE A 73 -3.50 18.75 -18.32
CA PHE A 73 -4.71 17.99 -18.64
C PHE A 73 -5.71 18.87 -19.40
N ASP A 74 -6.35 18.31 -20.43
CA ASP A 74 -7.40 18.98 -21.19
C ASP A 74 -8.78 18.53 -20.71
N PHE A 75 -9.41 19.36 -19.89
CA PHE A 75 -10.76 19.13 -19.39
C PHE A 75 -11.85 19.28 -20.44
N SER A 76 -11.60 19.95 -21.58
CA SER A 76 -12.62 20.15 -22.62
C SER A 76 -13.07 18.83 -23.26
N ARG A 77 -12.25 17.79 -23.16
CA ARG A 77 -12.54 16.43 -23.63
C ARG A 77 -13.41 15.62 -22.67
N CYS A 78 -13.66 16.15 -21.47
CA CYS A 78 -14.31 15.41 -20.40
C CYS A 78 -15.76 15.88 -20.21
N SER A 79 -16.69 14.93 -20.29
CA SER A 79 -18.09 15.14 -19.94
C SER A 79 -18.37 14.71 -18.49
N SER A 80 -19.62 14.81 -18.05
CA SER A 80 -20.07 14.30 -16.75
C SER A 80 -19.91 12.78 -16.58
N ASP A 81 -19.89 12.03 -17.69
CA ASP A 81 -19.61 10.58 -17.71
C ASP A 81 -18.34 10.34 -18.56
N PRO A 82 -17.14 10.47 -17.95
CA PRO A 82 -15.90 10.44 -18.69
C PRO A 82 -15.63 9.06 -19.25
N LYS A 83 -15.28 9.03 -20.53
CA LYS A 83 -14.91 7.81 -21.24
C LYS A 83 -13.41 7.60 -21.29
N VAL A 84 -13.00 6.35 -21.34
CA VAL A 84 -11.62 5.90 -21.46
C VAL A 84 -11.49 5.10 -22.75
N TYR A 85 -10.62 5.57 -23.65
CA TYR A 85 -10.26 4.80 -24.84
C TYR A 85 -8.96 4.06 -24.58
N VAL A 86 -8.98 2.75 -24.82
CA VAL A 86 -7.79 1.90 -24.70
C VAL A 86 -7.24 1.65 -26.10
N TYR A 87 -5.98 2.00 -26.33
CA TYR A 87 -5.35 1.77 -27.62
C TYR A 87 -5.36 0.27 -27.99
N PRO A 88 -5.35 -0.06 -29.29
CA PRO A 88 -5.09 -1.41 -29.74
C PRO A 88 -3.76 -1.93 -29.20
N THR A 89 -3.72 -3.19 -28.81
CA THR A 89 -2.48 -3.82 -28.34
C THR A 89 -1.58 -4.11 -29.54
N ASP A 90 -0.42 -3.46 -29.56
CA ASP A 90 0.61 -3.66 -30.60
C ASP A 90 1.88 -4.22 -29.97
N GLY A 91 2.08 -5.54 -30.05
CA GLY A 91 3.24 -6.23 -29.44
C GLY A 91 2.94 -6.91 -28.10
N PRO A 92 3.98 -7.48 -27.44
CA PRO A 92 3.83 -8.23 -26.20
C PRO A 92 3.45 -7.32 -25.03
N VAL A 93 2.61 -7.87 -24.14
CA VAL A 93 2.23 -7.28 -22.84
C VAL A 93 2.25 -8.37 -21.78
N SER A 94 2.67 -8.02 -20.56
CA SER A 94 2.68 -8.93 -19.41
C SER A 94 1.26 -9.40 -19.05
N ALA A 95 1.18 -10.52 -18.34
CA ALA A 95 -0.10 -11.02 -17.83
C ALA A 95 -0.77 -10.01 -16.89
N SER A 96 0.01 -9.30 -16.08
CA SER A 96 -0.47 -8.27 -15.16
C SER A 96 -1.07 -7.07 -15.91
N TYR A 97 -0.38 -6.56 -16.94
CA TYR A 97 -0.90 -5.42 -17.68
C TYR A 97 -2.14 -5.77 -18.50
N ARG A 98 -2.21 -7.00 -19.01
CA ARG A 98 -3.41 -7.51 -19.68
C ARG A 98 -4.65 -7.46 -18.77
N LYS A 99 -4.51 -7.78 -17.48
CA LYS A 99 -5.60 -7.66 -16.50
C LYS A 99 -6.07 -6.21 -16.34
N VAL A 100 -5.13 -5.25 -16.27
CA VAL A 100 -5.45 -3.80 -16.21
C VAL A 100 -6.21 -3.36 -17.46
N LEU A 101 -5.71 -3.69 -18.65
CA LEU A 101 -6.36 -3.34 -19.91
C LEU A 101 -7.76 -3.97 -20.03
N SER A 102 -7.90 -5.22 -19.59
CA SER A 102 -9.17 -5.96 -19.58
C SER A 102 -10.19 -5.29 -18.65
N ALA A 103 -9.81 -5.02 -17.39
CA ALA A 103 -10.67 -4.35 -16.42
C ALA A 103 -11.20 -2.99 -16.94
N VAL A 104 -10.35 -2.20 -17.61
CA VAL A 104 -10.77 -0.92 -18.21
C VAL A 104 -11.69 -1.15 -19.40
N ARG A 105 -11.37 -2.08 -20.31
CA ARG A 105 -12.16 -2.37 -21.52
C ARG A 105 -13.56 -2.92 -21.20
N GLU A 106 -13.70 -3.67 -20.11
CA GLU A 106 -14.97 -4.23 -19.67
C GLU A 106 -15.79 -3.26 -18.80
N SER A 107 -15.20 -2.14 -18.39
CA SER A 107 -15.88 -1.13 -17.58
C SER A 107 -16.91 -0.34 -18.41
N ARG A 108 -17.91 0.24 -17.73
CA ARG A 108 -18.89 1.18 -18.32
C ARG A 108 -18.27 2.47 -18.90
N TYR A 109 -17.01 2.72 -18.55
CA TYR A 109 -16.27 3.91 -18.97
C TYR A 109 -15.53 3.67 -20.29
N ALA A 110 -15.40 2.42 -20.76
CA ALA A 110 -14.76 2.14 -22.03
C ALA A 110 -15.51 2.80 -23.21
N THR A 111 -14.76 3.39 -24.14
CA THR A 111 -15.25 3.77 -25.47
C THR A 111 -14.34 3.19 -26.55
N ARG A 112 -14.91 2.99 -27.74
CA ARG A 112 -14.18 2.59 -28.95
C ARG A 112 -13.74 3.79 -29.79
N ASP A 113 -14.32 4.96 -29.55
CA ASP A 113 -13.97 6.18 -30.27
C ASP A 113 -12.98 7.02 -29.44
N PRO A 114 -11.74 7.24 -29.91
CA PRO A 114 -10.79 8.09 -29.21
C PRO A 114 -11.24 9.55 -29.12
N ALA A 115 -12.15 10.03 -29.98
CA ALA A 115 -12.63 11.42 -29.95
C ALA A 115 -13.52 11.70 -28.74
N GLU A 116 -14.37 10.74 -28.33
CA GLU A 116 -15.26 10.82 -27.17
C GLU A 116 -14.53 10.60 -25.83
N ALA A 117 -13.27 10.17 -25.88
CA ALA A 117 -12.52 9.79 -24.70
C ALA A 117 -11.98 11.01 -23.94
N CYS A 118 -12.29 11.08 -22.64
CA CYS A 118 -11.66 12.00 -21.69
C CYS A 118 -10.23 11.54 -21.37
N LEU A 119 -10.01 10.22 -21.30
CA LEU A 119 -8.72 9.59 -20.99
C LEU A 119 -8.31 8.60 -22.06
N LEU A 120 -7.01 8.55 -22.32
CA LEU A 120 -6.40 7.65 -23.30
C LEU A 120 -5.44 6.70 -22.58
N LEU A 121 -5.62 5.39 -22.75
CA LEU A 121 -4.80 4.37 -22.09
C LEU A 121 -3.95 3.61 -23.13
N PRO A 122 -2.64 3.89 -23.22
CA PRO A 122 -1.74 3.13 -24.09
C PRO A 122 -1.75 1.64 -23.75
N ALA A 123 -1.90 0.77 -24.76
CA ALA A 123 -1.70 -0.68 -24.58
C ALA A 123 -0.20 -1.06 -24.74
N VAL A 124 0.68 -0.24 -24.16
CA VAL A 124 2.13 -0.42 -24.06
C VAL A 124 2.44 -0.75 -22.60
N ASP A 125 3.16 -1.85 -22.35
CA ASP A 125 3.43 -2.28 -20.98
C ASP A 125 4.50 -1.41 -20.32
N THR A 126 4.09 -0.65 -19.32
CA THR A 126 4.93 0.26 -18.54
C THR A 126 4.96 -0.11 -17.05
N LEU A 127 4.42 -1.29 -16.70
CA LEU A 127 4.26 -1.69 -15.31
C LEU A 127 5.59 -1.85 -14.59
N ASP A 128 6.62 -2.28 -15.30
CA ASP A 128 7.94 -2.60 -14.75
C ASP A 128 9.04 -1.71 -15.36
N ALA A 129 9.54 -0.77 -14.55
CA ALA A 129 10.61 0.13 -14.94
C ALA A 129 12.01 -0.46 -14.68
N ASP A 130 12.13 -1.65 -14.08
CA ASP A 130 13.41 -2.26 -13.73
C ASP A 130 14.11 -2.87 -14.96
N PRO A 131 15.26 -2.32 -15.43
CA PRO A 131 15.96 -2.86 -16.60
C PRO A 131 16.44 -4.31 -16.45
N LEU A 132 16.52 -4.84 -15.22
CA LEU A 132 16.90 -6.23 -14.94
C LEU A 132 15.70 -7.19 -14.99
N SER A 133 14.48 -6.66 -15.03
CA SER A 133 13.27 -7.47 -15.08
C SER A 133 13.06 -8.07 -16.47
N PRO A 134 12.68 -9.35 -16.57
CA PRO A 134 12.29 -9.95 -17.85
C PRO A 134 11.00 -9.34 -18.43
N GLU A 135 10.23 -8.60 -17.64
CA GLU A 135 9.01 -7.91 -18.09
C GLU A 135 9.25 -6.43 -18.44
N HIS A 136 10.50 -5.97 -18.35
CA HIS A 136 10.85 -4.61 -18.72
C HIS A 136 10.77 -4.40 -20.24
N ALA A 137 9.96 -3.44 -20.66
CA ALA A 137 9.86 -3.06 -22.05
C ALA A 137 10.88 -1.96 -22.38
N THR A 138 11.82 -2.25 -23.28
CA THR A 138 12.88 -1.31 -23.68
C THR A 138 12.48 -0.33 -24.78
N ASP A 139 11.37 -0.60 -25.48
CA ASP A 139 10.93 0.16 -26.67
C ASP A 139 9.71 1.08 -26.40
N VAL A 140 9.40 1.33 -25.12
CA VAL A 140 8.23 2.10 -24.67
C VAL A 140 8.19 3.49 -25.33
N ALA A 141 9.28 4.25 -25.27
CA ALA A 141 9.32 5.60 -25.82
C ALA A 141 8.98 5.64 -27.32
N THR A 142 9.54 4.69 -28.10
CA THR A 142 9.28 4.58 -29.53
C THR A 142 7.83 4.16 -29.80
N ARG A 143 7.27 3.25 -29.00
CA ARG A 143 5.88 2.80 -29.15
C ARG A 143 4.88 3.90 -28.80
N LEU A 144 5.11 4.64 -27.72
CA LEU A 144 4.26 5.78 -27.34
C LEU A 144 4.28 6.88 -28.40
N ALA A 145 5.47 7.23 -28.93
CA ALA A 145 5.61 8.26 -29.96
C ALA A 145 4.87 7.94 -31.28
N ARG A 146 4.61 6.66 -31.57
CA ARG A 146 3.86 6.21 -32.76
C ARG A 146 2.35 6.23 -32.57
N LEU A 147 1.85 6.45 -31.36
CA LEU A 147 0.41 6.45 -31.11
C LEU A 147 -0.25 7.69 -31.76
N PRO A 148 -1.32 7.51 -32.56
CA PRO A 148 -1.94 8.61 -33.31
C PRO A 148 -2.41 9.80 -32.47
N HIS A 149 -2.72 9.60 -31.18
CA HIS A 149 -3.20 10.66 -30.30
C HIS A 149 -2.28 10.96 -29.11
N TRP A 150 -1.02 10.49 -29.11
CA TRP A 150 -0.11 10.64 -27.95
C TRP A 150 -0.06 12.07 -27.40
N ASN A 151 0.01 13.07 -28.27
CA ASN A 151 -0.06 14.50 -27.92
C ASN A 151 0.83 14.89 -26.72
N GLY A 152 2.06 14.38 -26.70
CA GLY A 152 3.01 14.63 -25.61
C GLY A 152 2.57 14.10 -24.25
N GLY A 153 1.66 13.14 -24.19
CA GLY A 153 1.12 12.53 -22.96
C GLY A 153 -0.16 13.18 -22.46
N ARG A 154 -0.63 14.28 -23.02
CA ARG A 154 -1.84 14.98 -22.53
C ARG A 154 -3.06 14.07 -22.54
N ASN A 155 -3.79 14.01 -21.43
CA ASN A 155 -4.92 13.11 -21.17
C ASN A 155 -4.59 11.61 -21.20
N HIS A 156 -3.31 11.22 -21.23
CA HIS A 156 -2.91 9.83 -21.18
C HIS A 156 -2.75 9.35 -19.73
N LEU A 157 -3.12 8.10 -19.50
CA LEU A 157 -2.90 7.40 -18.24
C LEU A 157 -1.85 6.31 -18.43
N ILE A 158 -0.79 6.36 -17.64
CA ILE A 158 0.29 5.37 -17.65
C ILE A 158 0.34 4.67 -16.30
N PHE A 159 0.44 3.34 -16.32
CA PHE A 159 0.55 2.53 -15.10
C PHE A 159 2.00 2.14 -14.85
N ASN A 160 2.46 2.27 -13.60
CA ASN A 160 3.75 1.78 -13.17
C ASN A 160 3.64 1.19 -11.75
N LEU A 161 3.88 -0.12 -11.62
CA LEU A 161 3.76 -0.81 -10.34
C LEU A 161 5.13 -1.05 -9.70
N TYR A 162 6.14 -1.30 -10.53
CA TYR A 162 7.50 -1.61 -10.10
C TYR A 162 8.44 -0.49 -10.59
N ALA A 163 9.02 0.25 -9.64
CA ALA A 163 9.92 1.37 -9.88
C ALA A 163 11.41 0.97 -9.77
N GLY A 164 11.73 -0.32 -9.94
CA GLY A 164 13.07 -0.87 -9.77
C GLY A 164 13.17 -1.94 -8.67
N THR A 165 14.36 -2.55 -8.61
CA THR A 165 14.74 -3.52 -7.58
C THR A 165 15.91 -2.98 -6.77
N TRP A 166 15.92 -3.29 -5.47
CA TRP A 166 17.03 -2.93 -4.58
C TRP A 166 18.39 -3.41 -5.16
N PRO A 167 19.47 -2.60 -5.05
CA PRO A 167 19.54 -1.29 -4.39
C PRO A 167 19.09 -0.12 -5.27
N ASP A 168 18.89 -0.34 -6.56
CA ASP A 168 18.74 0.69 -7.59
C ASP A 168 17.26 0.99 -7.89
N TYR A 169 16.53 1.47 -6.88
CA TYR A 169 15.19 2.00 -7.11
C TYR A 169 15.26 3.29 -7.94
N ALA A 170 14.88 3.21 -9.21
CA ALA A 170 14.78 4.34 -10.12
C ALA A 170 13.45 5.09 -9.90
N GLU A 171 13.22 5.62 -8.69
CA GLU A 171 11.96 6.29 -8.34
C GLU A 171 11.66 7.48 -9.29
N ASP A 172 12.69 8.23 -9.65
CA ASP A 172 12.62 9.40 -10.53
C ASP A 172 12.59 9.05 -12.03
N ALA A 173 13.05 7.86 -12.43
CA ALA A 173 13.17 7.45 -13.82
C ALA A 173 12.33 6.20 -14.13
N ILE A 174 11.20 6.38 -14.83
CA ILE A 174 10.37 5.27 -15.35
C ILE A 174 10.91 4.67 -16.66
N GLY A 175 12.14 5.01 -17.05
CA GLY A 175 12.79 4.53 -18.29
C GLY A 175 12.39 5.27 -19.58
N PHE A 176 11.50 6.27 -19.51
CA PHE A 176 11.11 7.12 -20.64
C PHE A 176 10.51 8.44 -20.15
N GLU A 177 10.35 9.41 -21.06
CA GLU A 177 9.73 10.70 -20.76
C GLU A 177 8.19 10.61 -20.91
N PRO A 178 7.40 10.72 -19.82
CA PRO A 178 5.94 10.62 -19.88
C PRO A 178 5.26 11.90 -20.37
N GLY A 179 5.98 13.02 -20.42
CA GLY A 179 5.42 14.33 -20.76
C GLY A 179 4.26 14.73 -19.83
N ASP A 180 3.13 15.09 -20.44
CA ASP A 180 1.91 15.55 -19.78
C ASP A 180 1.03 14.39 -19.28
N ALA A 181 1.48 13.14 -19.34
CA ALA A 181 0.67 11.98 -18.92
C ALA A 181 0.49 11.89 -17.40
N ILE A 182 -0.69 11.46 -16.98
CA ILE A 182 -1.00 11.06 -15.60
C ILE A 182 -0.30 9.74 -15.30
N LEU A 183 0.40 9.65 -14.18
CA LEU A 183 1.07 8.43 -13.74
C LEU A 183 0.29 7.79 -12.59
N ALA A 184 -0.18 6.58 -12.82
CA ALA A 184 -0.79 5.73 -11.82
C ALA A 184 0.29 4.80 -11.24
N ARG A 185 0.79 5.13 -10.06
CA ARG A 185 2.00 4.52 -9.46
C ARG A 185 1.70 3.81 -8.15
N ALA A 186 2.27 2.62 -7.96
CA ALA A 186 2.12 1.91 -6.69
C ALA A 186 3.05 2.41 -5.58
N SER A 187 4.26 2.81 -5.91
CA SER A 187 5.32 3.19 -4.95
C SER A 187 5.85 4.60 -5.20
N ALA A 188 4.97 5.57 -5.43
CA ALA A 188 5.40 6.96 -5.64
C ALA A 188 5.79 7.61 -4.30
N SER A 189 7.02 8.10 -4.19
CA SER A 189 7.42 8.93 -3.07
C SER A 189 6.79 10.33 -3.19
N GLU A 190 6.58 10.99 -2.04
CA GLU A 190 6.05 12.36 -2.01
C GLU A 190 6.94 13.37 -2.75
N THR A 191 8.18 13.00 -3.07
CA THR A 191 9.15 13.86 -3.74
C THR A 191 8.86 13.98 -5.25
N ILE A 192 8.28 12.93 -5.85
CA ILE A 192 8.01 12.81 -7.29
C ILE A 192 6.51 12.81 -7.61
N PHE A 193 5.67 12.47 -6.64
CA PHE A 193 4.23 12.37 -6.83
C PHE A 193 3.60 13.76 -7.06
N ARG A 194 2.94 13.97 -8.20
CA ARG A 194 2.25 15.23 -8.50
C ARG A 194 0.87 15.21 -7.84
N ALA A 195 0.79 15.73 -6.62
CA ALA A 195 -0.47 15.80 -5.88
C ALA A 195 -1.60 16.45 -6.68
N GLY A 196 -2.75 15.78 -6.72
CA GLY A 196 -3.93 16.22 -7.49
C GLY A 196 -3.87 15.90 -8.98
N PHE A 197 -2.75 15.36 -9.50
CA PHE A 197 -2.55 15.00 -10.89
C PHE A 197 -2.28 13.51 -11.08
N ASP A 198 -1.30 12.97 -10.37
CA ASP A 198 -0.96 11.55 -10.37
C ASP A 198 -1.90 10.72 -9.49
N VAL A 199 -1.95 9.41 -9.73
CA VAL A 199 -2.81 8.47 -9.01
C VAL A 199 -1.93 7.50 -8.21
N SER A 200 -2.16 7.41 -6.90
CA SER A 200 -1.54 6.37 -6.09
C SER A 200 -2.36 5.10 -6.20
N LEU A 201 -1.71 3.99 -6.51
CA LEU A 201 -2.32 2.67 -6.60
C LEU A 201 -1.80 1.74 -5.49
N PRO A 202 -2.59 0.75 -5.05
CA PRO A 202 -2.03 -0.36 -4.31
C PRO A 202 -1.13 -1.20 -5.23
N LEU A 203 -0.03 -1.71 -4.70
CA LEU A 203 0.79 -2.70 -5.40
C LEU A 203 0.07 -4.05 -5.40
N PHE A 204 -0.40 -4.51 -6.56
CA PHE A 204 -0.94 -5.86 -6.72
C PHE A 204 0.11 -6.79 -7.35
N HIS A 205 0.18 -8.01 -6.84
CA HIS A 205 1.12 -9.02 -7.33
C HIS A 205 0.57 -9.72 -8.57
N LYS A 206 1.43 -10.41 -9.34
CA LYS A 206 1.06 -11.05 -10.61
C LYS A 206 -0.05 -12.10 -10.48
N GLU A 207 -0.09 -12.82 -9.35
CA GLU A 207 -1.13 -13.82 -9.07
C GLU A 207 -2.41 -13.19 -8.52
N HIS A 208 -2.47 -11.87 -8.33
CA HIS A 208 -3.70 -11.19 -7.94
C HIS A 208 -4.79 -11.50 -8.98
N PRO A 209 -5.95 -12.01 -8.55
CA PRO A 209 -7.01 -12.32 -9.50
C PRO A 209 -7.51 -11.03 -10.17
N GLU A 210 -7.89 -11.14 -11.43
CA GLU A 210 -8.43 -10.00 -12.19
C GLU A 210 -9.77 -9.52 -11.62
N ARG A 211 -10.53 -10.43 -11.02
CA ARG A 211 -11.81 -10.15 -10.35
C ARG A 211 -11.78 -10.74 -8.95
N GLY A 212 -12.27 -10.00 -7.96
CA GLY A 212 -12.47 -10.51 -6.61
C GLY A 212 -13.84 -11.17 -6.46
N GLY A 213 -13.88 -12.31 -5.76
CA GLY A 213 -15.09 -12.86 -5.12
C GLY A 213 -16.36 -13.00 -5.98
N ALA A 214 -17.50 -13.14 -5.30
CA ALA A 214 -18.81 -12.98 -5.92
C ALA A 214 -19.03 -11.50 -6.30
N PRO A 215 -19.77 -11.19 -7.38
CA PRO A 215 -20.08 -9.81 -7.75
C PRO A 215 -20.63 -9.06 -6.53
N PRO A 216 -20.25 -7.80 -6.29
CA PRO A 216 -20.83 -7.05 -5.21
C PRO A 216 -22.36 -7.00 -5.40
N ALA A 217 -23.11 -7.35 -4.37
CA ALA A 217 -24.56 -7.14 -4.34
C ALA A 217 -24.92 -5.64 -4.46
N ALA A 218 -23.93 -4.75 -4.30
CA ALA A 218 -24.07 -3.33 -4.49
C ALA A 218 -24.05 -2.96 -5.98
N THR A 219 -25.20 -2.50 -6.47
CA THR A 219 -25.37 -1.86 -7.80
C THR A 219 -24.70 -0.47 -7.89
N THR A 220 -24.12 0.02 -6.79
CA THR A 220 -23.44 1.31 -6.66
C THR A 220 -22.11 1.14 -5.96
N ASN A 221 -21.05 1.81 -6.46
CA ASN A 221 -19.72 1.82 -5.85
C ASN A 221 -19.78 2.54 -4.48
N PRO A 222 -19.71 1.83 -3.34
CA PRO A 222 -19.70 2.47 -2.04
C PRO A 222 -18.28 3.02 -1.84
N PHE A 223 -18.04 4.25 -2.29
CA PHE A 223 -16.79 4.95 -2.00
C PHE A 223 -17.03 6.04 -0.94
N PRO A 224 -16.26 6.06 0.16
CA PRO A 224 -15.24 5.07 0.53
C PRO A 224 -15.86 3.73 0.94
N ALA A 225 -15.20 2.63 0.57
CA ALA A 225 -15.64 1.29 0.96
C ALA A 225 -15.65 1.17 2.48
N ALA A 226 -16.63 0.47 3.04
CA ALA A 226 -16.67 0.16 4.47
C ALA A 226 -15.41 -0.65 4.82
N ARG A 227 -14.47 -0.03 5.55
CA ARG A 227 -13.20 -0.66 5.91
C ARG A 227 -13.39 -1.43 7.21
N ARG A 228 -12.96 -2.70 7.22
CA ARG A 228 -12.92 -3.51 8.43
C ARG A 228 -11.74 -3.13 9.34
N HIS A 229 -10.62 -2.74 8.73
CA HIS A 229 -9.37 -2.40 9.41
C HIS A 229 -9.06 -0.91 9.22
N LEU A 230 -8.51 -0.28 10.26
CA LEU A 230 -8.02 1.11 10.19
C LEU A 230 -6.80 1.20 9.28
N LEU A 231 -5.87 0.24 9.41
CA LEU A 231 -4.66 0.13 8.60
C LEU A 231 -4.38 -1.34 8.32
N ALA A 232 -4.05 -1.64 7.07
CA ALA A 232 -3.49 -2.92 6.70
C ALA A 232 -2.19 -2.73 5.92
N PHE A 233 -1.23 -3.61 6.16
CA PHE A 233 0.02 -3.70 5.43
C PHE A 233 0.37 -5.17 5.25
N LYS A 234 0.67 -5.56 4.01
CA LYS A 234 1.17 -6.89 3.68
C LYS A 234 2.40 -6.74 2.81
N GLY A 235 3.57 -7.13 3.32
CA GLY A 235 4.84 -6.87 2.64
C GLY A 235 5.96 -7.86 2.93
N LYS A 236 7.13 -7.66 2.32
CA LYS A 236 8.33 -8.47 2.57
C LYS A 236 9.13 -7.87 3.72
N ARG A 237 9.67 -8.66 4.64
CA ARG A 237 10.65 -8.22 5.64
C ARG A 237 12.03 -8.69 5.24
N TYR A 238 12.95 -7.74 5.06
CA TYR A 238 14.36 -8.05 4.88
C TYR A 238 14.96 -8.41 6.23
N VAL A 239 15.46 -9.64 6.38
CA VAL A 239 16.08 -10.11 7.63
C VAL A 239 17.50 -9.54 7.79
N HIS A 240 18.11 -9.07 6.70
CA HIS A 240 19.43 -8.46 6.63
C HIS A 240 19.40 -7.29 5.64
N GLY A 241 20.39 -6.39 5.70
CA GLY A 241 20.52 -5.25 4.79
C GLY A 241 19.76 -3.99 5.23
N ILE A 242 19.91 -2.92 4.44
CA ILE A 242 19.34 -1.59 4.71
C ILE A 242 17.80 -1.65 4.60
N GLY A 243 17.08 -1.05 5.55
CA GLY A 243 15.61 -1.09 5.62
C GLY A 243 15.03 -2.30 6.36
N SER A 244 15.88 -3.23 6.84
CA SER A 244 15.48 -4.34 7.70
C SER A 244 14.86 -3.85 9.01
N GLU A 245 15.47 -2.89 9.70
CA GLU A 245 15.02 -2.39 11.02
C GLU A 245 13.59 -1.83 11.01
N THR A 246 13.26 -0.96 10.04
CA THR A 246 11.92 -0.35 9.92
C THR A 246 10.86 -1.42 9.71
N ARG A 247 11.07 -2.33 8.76
CA ARG A 247 10.12 -3.42 8.50
C ARG A 247 10.08 -4.44 9.64
N ASN A 248 11.20 -4.62 10.34
CA ASN A 248 11.29 -5.47 11.52
C ASN A 248 10.55 -4.91 12.73
N SER A 249 10.19 -3.62 12.72
CA SER A 249 9.44 -2.97 13.79
C SER A 249 7.92 -3.02 13.57
N LEU A 250 7.44 -3.24 12.34
CA LEU A 250 6.02 -3.19 11.99
C LEU A 250 5.14 -4.19 12.76
N TRP A 251 5.69 -5.35 13.12
CA TRP A 251 4.95 -6.36 13.88
C TRP A 251 4.49 -5.86 15.26
N HIS A 252 5.21 -4.90 15.87
CA HIS A 252 4.80 -4.32 17.16
C HIS A 252 3.50 -3.51 17.07
N LEU A 253 3.13 -3.07 15.86
CA LEU A 253 1.91 -2.33 15.58
C LEU A 253 0.76 -3.25 15.19
N HIS A 254 1.01 -4.53 14.91
CA HIS A 254 -0.02 -5.49 14.53
C HIS A 254 -0.84 -5.91 15.75
N ASP A 255 -2.14 -5.65 15.72
CA ASP A 255 -3.08 -6.05 16.78
C ASP A 255 -4.10 -7.11 16.34
N GLY A 256 -4.09 -7.48 15.06
CA GLY A 256 -4.98 -8.49 14.47
C GLY A 256 -6.44 -8.04 14.31
N ASN A 257 -6.77 -6.79 14.68
CA ASN A 257 -8.12 -6.23 14.64
C ASN A 257 -8.19 -4.93 13.84
N ASP A 258 -7.65 -3.83 14.34
CA ASP A 258 -7.73 -2.53 13.66
C ASP A 258 -6.48 -2.26 12.82
N LEU A 259 -5.33 -2.79 13.25
CA LEU A 259 -4.03 -2.65 12.63
C LEU A 259 -3.50 -4.03 12.21
N VAL A 260 -3.57 -4.32 10.91
CA VAL A 260 -3.12 -5.60 10.36
C VAL A 260 -1.82 -5.41 9.57
N LEU A 261 -0.67 -5.47 10.25
CA LEU A 261 0.64 -5.39 9.61
C LEU A 261 1.33 -6.76 9.59
N VAL A 262 1.31 -7.43 8.45
CA VAL A 262 1.86 -8.78 8.29
C VAL A 262 3.01 -8.78 7.28
N THR A 263 4.08 -9.50 7.60
CA THR A 263 5.29 -9.53 6.76
C THR A 263 5.76 -10.95 6.48
N THR A 264 6.39 -11.17 5.32
CA THR A 264 7.04 -12.44 4.98
C THR A 264 8.54 -12.24 4.85
N CYS A 265 9.32 -13.16 5.43
CA CYS A 265 10.77 -13.25 5.23
C CYS A 265 11.15 -14.00 3.94
N ARG A 266 10.18 -14.56 3.18
CA ARG A 266 10.44 -15.31 1.94
C ARG A 266 10.83 -14.36 0.82
N HIS A 267 12.11 -14.05 0.70
CA HIS A 267 12.60 -13.16 -0.35
C HIS A 267 14.03 -13.47 -0.82
N GLY A 268 14.21 -13.58 -2.13
CA GLY A 268 15.48 -13.97 -2.74
C GLY A 268 15.70 -15.47 -2.67
N LYS A 269 16.84 -15.95 -3.15
CA LYS A 269 17.17 -17.39 -3.15
C LYS A 269 17.67 -17.88 -1.79
N SER A 270 18.32 -17.01 -1.02
CA SER A 270 19.00 -17.33 0.25
C SER A 270 18.17 -17.04 1.50
N TRP A 271 16.86 -16.78 1.37
CA TRP A 271 16.03 -16.45 2.54
C TRP A 271 15.99 -17.57 3.59
N ARG A 272 16.14 -18.82 3.15
CA ARG A 272 16.17 -19.99 4.04
C ARG A 272 17.42 -20.00 4.91
N ASP A 273 18.54 -19.55 4.35
CA ASP A 273 19.83 -19.50 5.05
C ASP A 273 19.91 -18.30 6.00
N LEU A 274 19.20 -17.23 5.66
CA LEU A 274 19.17 -15.95 6.38
C LEU A 274 17.93 -15.82 7.26
N ARG A 275 17.25 -16.93 7.57
CA ARG A 275 16.06 -16.95 8.43
C ARG A 275 16.46 -16.67 9.88
N ASP A 276 15.71 -15.78 10.52
CA ASP A 276 15.80 -15.58 11.98
C ASP A 276 14.73 -16.42 12.69
N GLU A 277 14.69 -16.31 14.03
CA GLU A 277 13.77 -17.04 14.89
C GLU A 277 12.29 -16.67 14.64
N ARG A 278 11.99 -15.45 14.15
CA ARG A 278 10.61 -14.98 13.93
C ARG A 278 10.05 -15.35 12.56
N CYS A 279 10.91 -15.68 11.59
CA CYS A 279 10.54 -15.93 10.19
C CYS A 279 9.41 -16.97 10.01
N ASP A 280 9.34 -18.02 10.84
CA ASP A 280 8.26 -19.01 10.76
C ASP A 280 6.90 -18.46 11.21
N GLU A 281 6.87 -17.65 12.26
CA GLU A 281 5.66 -17.00 12.76
C GLU A 281 5.20 -15.89 11.82
N ASP A 282 6.13 -15.06 11.33
CA ASP A 282 5.89 -14.04 10.32
C ASP A 282 5.19 -14.64 9.10
N ASN A 283 5.71 -15.75 8.56
CA ASN A 283 5.11 -16.42 7.40
C ASN A 283 3.74 -17.02 7.69
N ARG A 284 3.54 -17.62 8.87
CA ARG A 284 2.24 -18.19 9.27
C ARG A 284 1.18 -17.10 9.34
N GLU A 285 1.51 -15.96 9.92
CA GLU A 285 0.58 -14.83 10.01
C GLU A 285 0.34 -14.21 8.64
N TYR A 286 1.39 -14.05 7.81
CA TYR A 286 1.27 -13.58 6.43
C TYR A 286 0.31 -14.42 5.57
N ASP A 287 0.36 -15.75 5.73
CA ASP A 287 -0.45 -16.70 4.98
C ASP A 287 -1.92 -16.72 5.46
N ARG A 288 -2.22 -16.31 6.71
CA ARG A 288 -3.60 -16.18 7.25
C ARG A 288 -4.44 -15.14 6.51
N TYR A 289 -3.78 -14.16 5.90
CA TYR A 289 -4.42 -12.99 5.30
C TYR A 289 -4.24 -12.92 3.77
N PRO A 290 -4.85 -13.82 2.99
CA PRO A 290 -4.62 -13.89 1.55
C PRO A 290 -5.06 -12.63 0.78
N ILE A 291 -6.09 -11.91 1.25
CA ILE A 291 -6.80 -10.87 0.48
C ILE A 291 -6.52 -9.43 0.98
N LEU A 292 -5.62 -9.21 1.95
CA LEU A 292 -5.36 -7.85 2.49
C LEU A 292 -4.95 -6.80 1.43
N THR A 293 -4.38 -7.20 0.29
CA THR A 293 -4.11 -6.27 -0.82
C THR A 293 -5.36 -5.59 -1.38
N GLN A 294 -6.54 -6.18 -1.20
CA GLN A 294 -7.82 -5.64 -1.68
C GLN A 294 -8.43 -4.59 -0.73
N GLU A 295 -7.98 -4.51 0.52
CA GLU A 295 -8.51 -3.59 1.54
C GLU A 295 -7.62 -2.34 1.76
N ILE A 296 -6.40 -2.34 1.23
CA ILE A 296 -5.41 -1.26 1.41
C ILE A 296 -5.59 -0.22 0.29
N GLY A 297 -6.74 0.46 0.27
CA GLY A 297 -6.94 1.64 -0.56
C GLY A 297 -6.30 2.87 0.08
N ASN A 298 -4.96 2.95 0.13
CA ASN A 298 -4.11 4.19 0.20
C ASN A 298 -2.88 4.14 1.14
N ALA A 299 -2.47 3.00 1.72
CA ALA A 299 -1.29 2.96 2.59
C ALA A 299 -0.20 2.00 2.07
N LEU A 300 0.70 2.51 1.23
CA LEU A 300 1.97 1.83 0.97
C LEU A 300 3.04 2.35 1.92
N LEU A 301 3.59 1.45 2.75
CA LEU A 301 4.83 1.73 3.49
C LEU A 301 6.01 1.34 2.59
N THR A 302 6.55 2.29 1.84
CA THR A 302 7.81 2.12 1.12
C THR A 302 8.97 2.53 2.05
N PRO A 303 10.01 1.68 2.22
CA PRO A 303 11.26 2.11 2.83
C PRO A 303 12.13 2.70 1.72
N SER A 304 11.95 3.98 1.41
CA SER A 304 13.04 4.76 0.80
C SER A 304 13.63 5.66 1.87
N GLU A 305 14.93 5.96 1.77
CA GLU A 305 15.79 6.56 2.80
C GLU A 305 15.40 8.00 3.24
N SER A 306 14.16 8.43 3.01
CA SER A 306 13.64 9.66 3.59
C SER A 306 12.15 9.56 3.84
N ARG A 307 11.81 9.32 5.12
CA ARG A 307 10.50 9.50 5.76
C ARG A 307 9.42 8.47 5.39
N VAL A 308 8.98 7.74 6.42
CA VAL A 308 7.69 7.04 6.42
C VAL A 308 6.59 8.08 6.21
N SER A 309 6.02 8.10 5.02
CA SER A 309 4.98 9.05 4.65
C SER A 309 3.65 8.32 4.59
N LEU A 310 2.83 8.50 5.63
CA LEU A 310 1.42 8.18 5.57
C LEU A 310 0.74 9.30 4.78
N ALA A 311 0.33 8.98 3.55
CA ALA A 311 -0.53 9.86 2.76
C ALA A 311 -1.95 9.85 3.37
N SER A 312 -2.14 10.66 4.42
CA SER A 312 -3.46 11.06 4.88
C SER A 312 -4.02 12.06 3.87
N GLY A 313 -4.99 11.64 3.07
CA GLY A 313 -5.82 12.58 2.31
C GLY A 313 -6.58 13.45 3.30
N ASP A 314 -6.17 14.71 3.42
CA ASP A 314 -6.83 15.66 4.31
C ASP A 314 -8.25 15.93 3.84
N HIS A 315 -9.16 15.88 4.81
CA HIS A 315 -10.56 16.27 4.65
C HIS A 315 -10.64 17.80 4.53
N SER A 316 -10.73 18.28 3.30
CA SER A 316 -11.20 19.63 3.01
C SER A 316 -12.21 19.54 1.86
N VAL A 317 -13.45 19.85 2.19
CA VAL A 317 -14.57 19.96 1.26
C VAL A 317 -14.42 21.30 0.55
N ASP A 318 -14.03 21.28 -0.72
CA ASP A 318 -14.56 22.26 -1.68
C ASP A 318 -14.39 21.79 -3.15
N SER A 319 -15.51 21.32 -3.69
CA SER A 319 -16.15 21.95 -4.86
C SER A 319 -15.38 22.14 -6.17
N TYR A 320 -14.50 21.23 -6.63
CA TYR A 320 -14.13 21.17 -8.07
C TYR A 320 -13.97 19.73 -8.58
N ALA A 321 -14.37 19.53 -9.83
CA ALA A 321 -14.66 18.26 -10.51
C ALA A 321 -13.65 17.13 -10.22
N ARG A 322 -14.06 16.18 -9.36
CA ARG A 322 -13.33 14.92 -9.15
C ARG A 322 -13.45 14.04 -10.40
N LEU A 323 -12.34 13.87 -11.12
CA LEU A 323 -12.20 12.84 -12.15
C LEU A 323 -12.52 11.45 -11.56
N PRO A 324 -13.44 10.67 -12.16
CA PRO A 324 -13.83 9.30 -11.81
C PRO A 324 -12.76 8.20 -11.89
N LEU A 325 -11.45 8.50 -11.98
CA LEU A 325 -10.44 7.44 -12.15
C LEU A 325 -10.43 6.43 -11.00
N ALA A 326 -10.63 6.88 -9.76
CA ALA A 326 -10.77 6.01 -8.59
C ALA A 326 -12.09 5.23 -8.55
N LYS A 327 -13.00 5.42 -9.52
CA LYS A 327 -14.25 4.66 -9.63
C LYS A 327 -14.12 3.42 -10.53
N THR A 328 -12.99 3.27 -11.23
CA THR A 328 -12.79 2.26 -12.29
C THR A 328 -11.64 1.28 -12.00
N ILE A 329 -10.74 1.62 -11.08
CA ILE A 329 -9.61 0.77 -10.67
C ILE A 329 -9.87 0.22 -9.28
#